data_AF-A0A426VT11-F1
#
_entry.id   AF-A0A426VT11-F1
#
_cell.length_a   1.000
_cell.length_b   1.000
_cell.length_c   1.000
_cell.angle_alpha   90.00
_cell.angle_beta   90.00
_cell.angle_gamma   90.00
#
_symmetry.space_group_name_H-M   'P 1'
#
loop_
_entity.id
_entity.type
_entity.pdbx_description
1 polymer ?
#
loop_
_entity_poly.entity_id
_entity_poly.type
_entity_poly.pdbx_seq_one_letter_code
_entity_poly.pdbx_strand_id
1 'polypeptide(L)'
;MLSSMRVKLAVGLFALASCLPAYSSMPKSQIWLAELAEHFSAKPITDNSAYFNQPLVTDSGVYYTAEVSTDGKSQTDLFFYDFQSKHTTNLTQSPVSEYSPTLHPSGAGLTAIVVEASGKQKLWFYPFDDAQKPSRVFEHIEPVGYHAWGDNQDLIMFILGATESAPHTLQYTDINGHLPQILAEDIGRSLSYNRARDVFAFTYQVNGLMWFATYHRQSDHIQRYFALPSQVQDYTWLDDNKVAYALDNKIFYRDLNSPKKVHLFRNLRSYCKTSISRLSFFNNKLAFVCHSED
;
A
#
# COMPACT_ATOMS: atom_id res chain seq x y z
N MET A 1 55.24 -46.23 -36.76
CA MET A 1 55.34 -46.06 -35.29
C MET A 1 54.27 -45.07 -34.87
N LEU A 2 53.37 -45.52 -34.00
CA LEU A 2 52.34 -44.86 -33.16
C LEU A 2 52.04 -43.37 -33.41
N SER A 3 50.78 -42.93 -33.50
CA SER A 3 49.79 -43.02 -32.42
C SER A 3 48.38 -42.67 -32.91
N SER A 4 47.39 -43.48 -32.52
CA SER A 4 45.96 -43.22 -32.69
C SER A 4 45.45 -42.28 -31.60
N MET A 5 44.86 -41.14 -31.94
CA MET A 5 44.18 -40.28 -30.98
C MET A 5 42.67 -40.61 -30.97
N ARG A 6 42.24 -41.40 -29.98
CA ARG A 6 40.83 -41.58 -29.63
C ARG A 6 40.41 -40.45 -28.69
N VAL A 7 39.60 -39.50 -29.17
CA VAL A 7 38.91 -38.56 -28.28
C VAL A 7 37.65 -39.24 -27.75
N LYS A 8 37.63 -39.49 -26.44
CA LYS A 8 36.47 -40.01 -25.72
C LYS A 8 35.47 -38.86 -25.53
N LEU A 9 34.26 -39.04 -26.05
CA LEU A 9 33.14 -38.14 -25.80
C LEU A 9 32.65 -38.40 -24.35
N ALA A 10 32.95 -37.48 -23.43
CA ALA A 10 32.42 -37.51 -22.07
C ALA A 10 31.02 -36.89 -22.09
N VAL A 11 29.98 -37.71 -21.98
CA VAL A 11 28.61 -37.24 -21.74
C VAL A 11 28.51 -36.88 -20.26
N GLY A 12 28.64 -35.58 -19.96
CA GLY A 12 28.38 -35.03 -18.64
C GLY A 12 26.88 -35.02 -18.37
N LEU A 13 26.43 -35.83 -17.42
CA LEU A 13 25.06 -35.86 -16.93
C LEU A 13 24.83 -34.58 -16.11
N PHE A 14 24.26 -33.53 -16.71
CA PHE A 14 23.79 -32.35 -15.97
C PHE A 14 22.55 -32.75 -15.17
N ALA A 15 22.71 -32.96 -13.87
CA ALA A 15 21.59 -33.02 -12.95
C ALA A 15 20.96 -31.62 -12.88
N LEU A 16 19.84 -31.44 -13.58
CA LEU A 16 18.95 -30.30 -13.40
C LEU A 16 18.36 -30.39 -11.98
N ALA A 17 18.99 -29.71 -11.03
CA ALA A 17 18.37 -29.37 -9.77
C ALA A 17 17.25 -28.37 -10.05
N SER A 18 16.03 -28.87 -10.21
CA SER A 18 14.81 -28.07 -10.25
C SER A 18 14.64 -27.39 -8.89
N CYS A 19 15.10 -26.12 -8.79
CA CYS A 19 14.60 -25.21 -7.77
C CYS A 19 13.11 -24.98 -8.06
N LEU A 20 12.25 -25.72 -7.37
CA LEU A 20 10.85 -25.34 -7.23
C LEU A 20 10.83 -23.99 -6.50
N PRO A 21 10.14 -22.95 -7.02
CA PRO A 21 9.95 -21.73 -6.26
C PRO A 21 9.19 -22.11 -4.98
N ALA A 22 9.83 -21.90 -3.83
CA ALA A 22 9.11 -21.92 -2.57
C ALA A 22 8.07 -20.79 -2.64
N TYR A 23 6.79 -21.14 -2.73
CA TYR A 23 5.72 -20.18 -2.52
C TYR A 23 5.79 -19.75 -1.06
N SER A 24 6.42 -18.60 -0.80
CA SER A 24 6.34 -17.97 0.52
C SER A 24 4.89 -17.60 0.75
N SER A 25 4.29 -18.10 1.82
CA SER A 25 3.00 -17.60 2.28
C SER A 25 3.11 -16.10 2.55
N MET A 26 2.06 -15.34 2.27
CA MET A 26 2.02 -13.92 2.63
C MET A 26 2.14 -13.76 4.15
N PRO A 27 2.77 -12.67 4.63
CA PRO A 27 2.96 -12.47 6.06
C PRO A 27 1.62 -12.32 6.75
N LYS A 28 1.35 -13.17 7.75
CA LYS A 28 0.11 -13.09 8.52
C LYS A 28 0.05 -11.79 9.31
N SER A 29 -1.15 -11.25 9.40
CA SER A 29 -1.40 -10.00 10.12
C SER A 29 -2.82 -9.97 10.66
N GLN A 30 -3.14 -8.93 11.40
CA GLN A 30 -4.49 -8.67 11.89
C GLN A 30 -4.78 -7.16 11.82
N ILE A 31 -5.94 -6.80 11.28
CA ILE A 31 -6.41 -5.41 11.29
C ILE A 31 -7.20 -5.18 12.56
N TRP A 32 -6.79 -4.16 13.31
CA TRP A 32 -7.48 -3.67 14.49
C TRP A 32 -8.12 -2.32 14.19
N LEU A 33 -9.35 -2.12 14.65
CA LEU A 33 -10.07 -0.87 14.59
C LEU A 33 -10.17 -0.27 16.00
N ALA A 34 -9.70 0.96 16.15
CA ALA A 34 -9.82 1.74 17.36
C ALA A 34 -10.71 2.96 17.16
N GLU A 35 -11.48 3.29 18.20
CA GLU A 35 -12.23 4.55 18.28
C GLU A 35 -11.57 5.46 19.31
N LEU A 36 -11.24 6.68 18.88
CA LEU A 36 -10.67 7.73 19.71
C LEU A 36 -11.80 8.53 20.38
N ALA A 37 -12.44 7.90 21.36
CA ALA A 37 -13.36 8.54 22.29
C ALA A 37 -12.64 8.91 23.61
N GLU A 38 -13.38 9.40 24.62
CA GLU A 38 -12.84 9.64 25.98
C GLU A 38 -12.10 8.41 26.53
N HIS A 39 -12.59 7.21 26.19
CA HIS A 39 -11.94 5.95 26.47
C HIS A 39 -11.46 5.31 25.18
N PHE A 40 -10.15 5.21 25.02
CA PHE A 40 -9.55 4.49 23.91
C PHE A 40 -9.84 2.99 24.03
N SER A 41 -10.42 2.42 22.99
CA SER A 41 -10.54 0.97 22.86
C SER A 41 -10.25 0.57 21.41
N ALA A 42 -9.67 -0.62 21.25
CA ALA A 42 -9.44 -1.22 19.95
C ALA A 42 -9.94 -2.66 19.96
N LYS A 43 -10.50 -3.09 18.83
CA LYS A 43 -10.97 -4.47 18.60
C LYS A 43 -10.43 -4.96 17.25
N PRO A 44 -10.13 -6.26 17.11
CA PRO A 44 -9.81 -6.81 15.80
C PRO A 44 -11.06 -6.80 14.91
N ILE A 45 -10.88 -6.50 13.62
CA ILE A 45 -11.93 -6.63 12.59
C ILE A 45 -11.62 -7.76 11.60
N THR A 46 -10.43 -8.35 11.69
CA THR A 46 -10.05 -9.60 11.01
C THR A 46 -9.55 -10.61 12.04
N ASP A 47 -9.47 -11.88 11.65
CA ASP A 47 -8.66 -12.84 12.39
C ASP A 47 -7.15 -12.60 12.15
N ASN A 48 -6.32 -13.53 12.59
CA ASN A 48 -4.85 -13.48 12.49
C ASN A 48 -4.26 -14.64 11.66
N SER A 49 -5.09 -15.32 10.87
CA SER A 49 -4.76 -16.58 10.19
C SER A 49 -4.11 -16.40 8.82
N ALA A 50 -4.32 -15.25 8.19
CA ALA A 50 -3.93 -14.94 6.82
C ALA A 50 -3.34 -13.52 6.72
N TYR A 51 -2.97 -13.12 5.51
CA TYR A 51 -2.59 -11.74 5.23
C TYR A 51 -3.81 -10.82 5.14
N PHE A 52 -3.83 -9.79 6.00
CA PHE A 52 -4.80 -8.70 5.97
C PHE A 52 -4.07 -7.35 6.01
N ASN A 53 -4.26 -6.50 5.01
CA ASN A 53 -3.41 -5.33 4.85
C ASN A 53 -4.09 -4.14 4.15
N GLN A 54 -3.37 -3.03 4.08
CA GLN A 54 -3.74 -1.80 3.36
C GLN A 54 -5.16 -1.31 3.71
N PRO A 55 -5.49 -1.13 5.01
CA PRO A 55 -6.81 -0.65 5.38
C PRO A 55 -7.03 0.80 4.89
N LEU A 56 -8.25 1.10 4.50
CA LEU A 56 -8.78 2.42 4.24
C LEU A 56 -10.01 2.63 5.12
N VAL A 57 -9.87 3.44 6.17
CA VAL A 57 -11.01 3.86 7.01
C VAL A 57 -11.82 4.92 6.27
N THR A 58 -13.13 4.72 6.23
CA THR A 58 -14.11 5.66 5.69
C THR A 58 -15.12 6.04 6.76
N ASP A 59 -16.17 6.77 6.38
CA ASP A 59 -17.31 7.06 7.24
C ASP A 59 -18.16 5.83 7.55
N SER A 60 -18.31 4.93 6.56
CA SER A 60 -19.17 3.75 6.62
C SER A 60 -18.47 2.47 7.08
N GLY A 61 -17.15 2.37 6.90
CA GLY A 61 -16.45 1.13 7.20
C GLY A 61 -14.93 1.18 6.99
N VAL A 62 -14.35 -0.01 6.80
CA VAL A 62 -12.94 -0.17 6.44
C VAL A 62 -12.86 -1.05 5.20
N TYR A 63 -12.34 -0.51 4.11
CA TYR A 63 -11.89 -1.32 2.97
C TYR A 63 -10.50 -1.86 3.27
N TYR A 64 -10.19 -3.07 2.83
CA TYR A 64 -8.86 -3.65 3.01
C TYR A 64 -8.59 -4.77 2.01
N THR A 65 -7.32 -5.14 1.88
CA THR A 65 -6.87 -6.30 1.11
C THR A 65 -6.82 -7.51 2.03
N ALA A 66 -7.33 -8.66 1.58
CA ALA A 66 -7.18 -9.92 2.31
C ALA A 66 -6.76 -11.06 1.40
N GLU A 67 -5.88 -11.92 1.91
CA GLU A 67 -5.55 -13.19 1.29
C GLU A 67 -6.76 -14.13 1.32
N VAL A 68 -7.03 -14.75 0.18
CA VAL A 68 -7.99 -15.83 0.02
C VAL A 68 -7.31 -17.02 -0.67
N SER A 69 -7.79 -18.22 -0.36
CA SER A 69 -7.34 -19.43 -1.04
C SER A 69 -8.38 -19.86 -2.07
N THR A 70 -7.99 -19.82 -3.34
CA THR A 70 -8.83 -20.25 -4.47
C THR A 70 -8.11 -21.38 -5.18
N ASP A 71 -8.72 -22.56 -5.23
CA ASP A 71 -8.17 -23.78 -5.86
C ASP A 71 -6.75 -24.15 -5.38
N GLY A 72 -6.48 -23.94 -4.08
CA GLY A 72 -5.19 -24.23 -3.47
C GLY A 72 -4.08 -23.23 -3.82
N LYS A 73 -4.41 -22.14 -4.52
CA LYS A 73 -3.51 -21.00 -4.76
C LYS A 73 -3.93 -19.83 -3.88
N SER A 74 -2.93 -19.14 -3.33
CA SER A 74 -3.14 -17.89 -2.59
C SER A 74 -3.26 -16.72 -3.57
N GLN A 75 -4.30 -15.90 -3.43
CA GLN A 75 -4.46 -14.59 -4.07
C GLN A 75 -4.96 -13.56 -3.04
N THR A 76 -5.01 -12.27 -3.38
CA THR A 76 -5.73 -11.26 -2.57
C THR A 76 -6.98 -10.66 -3.23
N ASP A 77 -8.06 -10.54 -2.45
CA ASP A 77 -9.29 -9.84 -2.84
C ASP A 77 -9.46 -8.54 -2.03
N LEU A 78 -10.36 -7.68 -2.50
CA LEU A 78 -10.81 -6.50 -1.74
C LEU A 78 -11.99 -6.87 -0.83
N PHE A 79 -11.91 -6.44 0.42
CA PHE A 79 -12.94 -6.66 1.43
C PHE A 79 -13.43 -5.33 2.01
N PHE A 80 -14.64 -5.35 2.56
CA PHE A 80 -15.22 -4.24 3.31
C PHE A 80 -15.77 -4.72 4.65
N TYR A 81 -15.32 -4.09 5.75
CA TYR A 81 -15.92 -4.21 7.07
C TYR A 81 -16.86 -3.04 7.32
N ASP A 82 -18.15 -3.32 7.44
CA ASP A 82 -19.20 -2.31 7.61
C ASP A 82 -19.41 -1.97 9.10
N PHE A 83 -19.43 -0.67 9.44
CA PHE A 83 -19.55 -0.24 10.83
C PHE A 83 -20.94 -0.44 11.44
N GLN A 84 -21.99 -0.35 10.63
CA GLN A 84 -23.37 -0.44 11.11
C GLN A 84 -23.73 -1.90 11.46
N SER A 85 -23.51 -2.78 10.51
CA SER A 85 -23.82 -4.20 10.58
C SER A 85 -22.73 -5.00 11.31
N LYS A 86 -21.49 -4.48 11.36
CA LYS A 86 -20.29 -5.17 11.88
C LYS A 86 -19.96 -6.45 11.11
N HIS A 87 -20.41 -6.54 9.86
CA HIS A 87 -20.14 -7.66 8.97
C HIS A 87 -19.07 -7.30 7.95
N THR A 88 -18.38 -8.34 7.49
CA THR A 88 -17.37 -8.25 6.43
C THR A 88 -17.91 -8.86 5.14
N THR A 89 -17.67 -8.22 4.01
CA THR A 89 -18.02 -8.71 2.67
C THR A 89 -16.79 -8.75 1.77
N ASN A 90 -16.62 -9.84 1.01
CA ASN A 90 -15.66 -9.92 -0.10
C ASN A 90 -16.29 -9.24 -1.34
N LEU A 91 -15.62 -8.22 -1.86
CA LEU A 91 -16.13 -7.36 -2.93
C LEU A 91 -15.78 -7.84 -4.34
N THR A 92 -14.61 -8.48 -4.55
CA THR A 92 -14.09 -8.75 -5.90
C THR A 92 -14.17 -10.21 -6.32
N GLN A 93 -13.90 -11.16 -5.41
CA GLN A 93 -13.91 -12.61 -5.69
C GLN A 93 -13.26 -12.95 -7.03
N SER A 94 -12.06 -12.42 -7.28
CA SER A 94 -11.51 -12.36 -8.63
C SER A 94 -10.44 -13.45 -8.87
N PRO A 95 -10.14 -13.78 -10.15
CA PRO A 95 -9.07 -14.72 -10.48
C PRO A 95 -7.66 -14.08 -10.41
N VAL A 96 -7.56 -12.79 -10.11
CA VAL A 96 -6.32 -12.00 -10.03
C VAL A 96 -6.20 -11.38 -8.65
N SER A 97 -5.00 -10.93 -8.29
CA SER A 97 -4.78 -10.32 -6.96
C SER A 97 -4.98 -8.80 -7.01
N GLU A 98 -5.80 -8.28 -6.09
CA GLU A 98 -6.02 -6.85 -5.89
C GLU A 98 -5.44 -6.34 -4.58
N TYR A 99 -4.92 -5.11 -4.59
CA TYR A 99 -4.24 -4.48 -3.46
C TYR A 99 -4.57 -3.00 -3.32
N SER A 100 -4.39 -2.47 -2.11
CA SER A 100 -4.41 -1.03 -1.80
C SER A 100 -5.69 -0.32 -2.26
N PRO A 101 -6.88 -0.72 -1.77
CA PRO A 101 -8.13 -0.09 -2.15
C PRO A 101 -8.15 1.39 -1.72
N THR A 102 -8.57 2.27 -2.62
CA THR A 102 -8.89 3.66 -2.32
C THR A 102 -10.26 4.02 -2.87
N LEU A 103 -11.01 4.89 -2.21
CA LEU A 103 -12.22 5.47 -2.81
C LEU A 103 -11.84 6.36 -4.00
N HIS A 104 -12.53 6.16 -5.12
CA HIS A 104 -12.44 7.08 -6.25
C HIS A 104 -13.08 8.43 -5.85
N PRO A 105 -12.52 9.60 -6.23
CA PRO A 105 -13.04 10.91 -5.83
C PRO A 105 -14.49 11.18 -6.22
N SER A 106 -14.98 10.55 -7.30
CA SER A 106 -16.39 10.68 -7.69
C SER A 106 -17.37 9.98 -6.74
N GLY A 107 -16.88 9.14 -5.82
CA GLY A 107 -17.72 8.30 -4.94
C GLY A 107 -18.40 7.13 -5.65
N ALA A 108 -18.17 6.93 -6.95
CA ALA A 108 -18.83 5.92 -7.76
C ALA A 108 -18.22 4.51 -7.65
N GLY A 109 -17.10 4.36 -6.92
CA GLY A 109 -16.42 3.08 -6.80
C GLY A 109 -15.08 3.16 -6.07
N LEU A 110 -14.37 2.03 -6.09
CA LEU A 110 -13.01 1.88 -5.60
C LEU A 110 -12.02 1.91 -6.75
N THR A 111 -10.77 2.22 -6.43
CA THR A 111 -9.63 1.87 -7.28
C THR A 111 -8.63 1.04 -6.52
N ALA A 112 -7.99 0.10 -7.20
CA ALA A 112 -7.05 -0.84 -6.63
C ALA A 112 -5.94 -1.19 -7.62
N ILE A 113 -4.82 -1.65 -7.09
CA ILE A 113 -3.71 -2.19 -7.87
C ILE A 113 -4.00 -3.65 -8.16
N VAL A 114 -4.06 -4.01 -9.44
CA VAL A 114 -4.35 -5.38 -9.89
C VAL A 114 -3.10 -5.97 -10.49
N VAL A 115 -2.71 -7.15 -10.02
CA VAL A 115 -1.71 -8.00 -10.69
C VAL A 115 -2.43 -8.81 -11.76
N GLU A 116 -2.39 -8.32 -13.00
CA GLU A 116 -3.07 -8.99 -14.11
C GLU A 116 -2.44 -10.36 -14.40
N ALA A 117 -3.15 -11.23 -15.12
CA ALA A 117 -2.65 -12.54 -15.53
C ALA A 117 -1.33 -12.49 -16.32
N SER A 118 -0.99 -11.33 -16.91
CA SER A 118 0.28 -11.06 -17.56
C SER A 118 1.46 -10.86 -16.59
N GLY A 119 1.18 -10.78 -15.28
CA GLY A 119 2.12 -10.39 -14.21
C GLY A 119 2.30 -8.88 -14.05
N LYS A 120 1.70 -8.06 -14.92
CA LYS A 120 1.81 -6.61 -14.86
C LYS A 120 0.86 -6.03 -13.81
N GLN A 121 1.33 -4.99 -13.11
CA GLN A 121 0.55 -4.26 -12.13
C GLN A 121 -0.05 -3.00 -12.73
N LYS A 122 -1.38 -2.85 -12.65
CA LYS A 122 -2.10 -1.69 -13.15
C LYS A 122 -3.10 -1.16 -12.15
N LEU A 123 -3.45 0.11 -12.31
CA LEU A 123 -4.54 0.73 -11.56
C LEU A 123 -5.88 0.42 -12.24
N TRP A 124 -6.80 -0.18 -11.49
CA TRP A 124 -8.16 -0.50 -11.93
C TRP A 124 -9.20 0.25 -11.11
N PHE A 125 -10.34 0.49 -11.73
CA PHE A 125 -11.56 1.03 -11.15
C PHE A 125 -12.60 -0.08 -11.02
N TYR A 126 -13.22 -0.18 -9.84
CA TYR A 126 -14.28 -1.11 -9.50
C TYR A 126 -15.52 -0.29 -9.13
N PRO A 127 -16.51 -0.18 -10.04
CA PRO A 127 -17.75 0.55 -9.78
C PRO A 127 -18.53 -0.06 -8.61
N PHE A 128 -19.24 0.76 -7.83
CA PHE A 128 -20.24 0.27 -6.87
C PHE A 128 -21.58 -0.10 -7.52
N ASP A 129 -21.79 0.34 -8.76
CA ASP A 129 -22.91 -0.08 -9.59
C ASP A 129 -22.56 -1.43 -10.25
N ASP A 130 -23.17 -2.51 -9.76
CA ASP A 130 -22.94 -3.88 -10.27
C ASP A 130 -23.29 -4.05 -11.76
N ALA A 131 -24.05 -3.11 -12.37
CA ALA A 131 -24.29 -3.12 -13.81
C ALA A 131 -23.05 -2.70 -14.62
N GLN A 132 -22.09 -2.03 -13.99
CA GLN A 132 -20.84 -1.58 -14.61
C GLN A 132 -19.70 -2.54 -14.29
N LYS A 133 -18.90 -2.86 -15.31
CA LYS A 133 -17.76 -3.77 -15.15
C LYS A 133 -16.53 -3.03 -14.65
N PRO A 134 -15.67 -3.69 -13.85
CA PRO A 134 -14.35 -3.16 -13.55
C PRO A 134 -13.55 -2.87 -14.82
N SER A 135 -12.74 -1.82 -14.80
CA SER A 135 -11.92 -1.39 -15.94
C SER A 135 -10.59 -0.80 -15.49
N ARG A 136 -9.58 -0.80 -16.36
CA ARG A 136 -8.34 -0.06 -16.10
C ARG A 136 -8.64 1.43 -16.01
N VAL A 137 -7.99 2.13 -15.08
CA VAL A 137 -8.00 3.60 -15.06
C VAL A 137 -7.17 4.12 -16.22
N PHE A 138 -6.01 3.51 -16.48
CA PHE A 138 -5.15 3.82 -17.61
C PHE A 138 -4.68 2.56 -18.31
N GLU A 139 -4.73 2.55 -19.65
CA GLU A 139 -4.21 1.44 -20.44
C GLU A 139 -2.67 1.41 -20.49
N HIS A 140 -2.03 2.57 -20.47
CA HIS A 140 -0.61 2.72 -20.81
C HIS A 140 0.31 2.91 -19.60
N ILE A 141 -0.22 3.10 -18.40
CA ILE A 141 0.58 3.35 -17.18
C ILE A 141 0.77 2.03 -16.42
N GLU A 142 2.02 1.60 -16.34
CA GLU A 142 2.47 0.38 -15.67
C GLU A 142 4.00 0.45 -15.43
N PRO A 143 4.55 -0.25 -14.42
CA PRO A 143 3.85 -0.98 -13.36
C PRO A 143 3.49 -0.03 -12.21
N VAL A 144 2.21 0.01 -11.82
CA VAL A 144 1.74 0.87 -10.72
C VAL A 144 1.76 0.07 -9.42
N GLY A 145 2.43 0.57 -8.37
CA GLY A 145 2.49 -0.09 -7.06
C GLY A 145 1.52 0.47 -6.02
N TYR A 146 1.28 1.78 -6.06
CA TYR A 146 0.39 2.52 -5.15
C TYR A 146 -0.09 3.80 -5.84
N HIS A 147 -1.18 4.37 -5.36
CA HIS A 147 -1.71 5.64 -5.86
C HIS A 147 -2.44 6.41 -4.76
N ALA A 148 -2.59 7.72 -4.95
CA ALA A 148 -3.44 8.56 -4.12
C ALA A 148 -4.15 9.59 -5.00
N TRP A 149 -5.46 9.68 -4.85
CA TRP A 149 -6.31 10.63 -5.57
C TRP A 149 -6.35 12.00 -4.90
N GLY A 150 -6.25 13.04 -5.72
CA GLY A 150 -6.59 14.42 -5.37
C GLY A 150 -8.06 14.73 -5.64
N ASP A 151 -8.49 15.94 -5.29
CA ASP A 151 -9.89 16.35 -5.43
C ASP A 151 -10.30 16.65 -6.87
N ASN A 152 -9.34 16.91 -7.76
CA ASN A 152 -9.62 17.26 -9.16
C ASN A 152 -9.62 16.05 -10.09
N GLN A 153 -9.78 14.83 -9.55
CA GLN A 153 -9.56 13.56 -10.26
C GLN A 153 -8.15 13.49 -10.88
N ASP A 154 -7.21 14.17 -10.25
CA ASP A 154 -5.78 14.01 -10.44
C ASP A 154 -5.24 13.02 -9.42
N LEU A 155 -4.07 12.46 -9.70
CA LEU A 155 -3.46 11.49 -8.82
C LEU A 155 -1.95 11.48 -8.91
N ILE A 156 -1.34 11.10 -7.80
CA ILE A 156 0.04 10.62 -7.78
C ILE A 156 0.06 9.10 -7.75
N MET A 157 1.09 8.53 -8.37
CA MET A 157 1.32 7.10 -8.47
C MET A 157 2.75 6.76 -8.12
N PHE A 158 2.92 5.66 -7.41
CA PHE A 158 4.19 4.97 -7.24
C PHE A 158 4.37 4.08 -8.45
N ILE A 159 5.34 4.39 -9.31
CA ILE A 159 5.67 3.57 -10.48
C ILE A 159 6.93 2.77 -10.18
N LEU A 160 6.84 1.45 -10.38
CA LEU A 160 7.93 0.54 -10.09
C LEU A 160 9.10 0.79 -11.05
N GLY A 161 10.33 0.61 -10.55
CA GLY A 161 11.52 0.65 -11.39
C GLY A 161 11.49 -0.50 -12.40
N ALA A 162 11.98 -0.26 -13.61
CA ALA A 162 11.97 -1.27 -14.68
C ALA A 162 12.87 -2.49 -14.36
N THR A 163 13.78 -2.36 -13.40
CA THR A 163 14.67 -3.41 -12.89
C THR A 163 14.79 -3.29 -11.38
N GLU A 164 15.32 -4.33 -10.73
CA GLU A 164 15.59 -4.35 -9.27
C GLU A 164 16.50 -3.21 -8.79
N SER A 165 17.33 -2.64 -9.67
CA SER A 165 18.24 -1.54 -9.35
C SER A 165 17.71 -0.17 -9.78
N ALA A 166 16.62 -0.13 -10.55
CA ALA A 166 16.04 1.13 -11.02
C ALA A 166 15.18 1.75 -9.90
N PRO A 167 15.28 3.07 -9.68
CA PRO A 167 14.51 3.72 -8.63
C PRO A 167 13.01 3.64 -8.93
N HIS A 168 12.22 3.55 -7.86
CA HIS A 168 10.80 3.81 -7.94
C HIS A 168 10.55 5.31 -8.12
N THR A 169 9.56 5.67 -8.93
CA THR A 169 9.25 7.07 -9.22
C THR A 169 7.89 7.47 -8.67
N LEU A 170 7.80 8.71 -8.20
CA LEU A 170 6.53 9.39 -7.99
C LEU A 170 6.13 10.04 -9.30
N GLN A 171 4.98 9.68 -9.84
CA GLN A 171 4.47 10.26 -11.06
C GLN A 171 3.10 10.88 -10.83
N TYR A 172 2.87 12.06 -11.38
CA TYR A 172 1.59 12.76 -11.34
C TYR A 172 0.91 12.75 -12.70
N THR A 173 -0.39 12.54 -12.73
CA THR A 173 -1.21 12.79 -13.92
C THR A 173 -2.63 13.18 -13.54
N ASP A 174 -3.45 13.51 -14.53
CA ASP A 174 -4.90 13.67 -14.40
C ASP A 174 -5.65 12.52 -15.07
N ILE A 175 -6.94 12.37 -14.76
CA ILE A 175 -7.78 11.29 -15.29
C ILE A 175 -7.88 11.27 -16.82
N ASN A 176 -7.55 12.36 -17.52
CA ASN A 176 -7.60 12.40 -18.98
C ASN A 176 -6.47 11.60 -19.64
N GLY A 177 -5.57 10.99 -18.86
CA GLY A 177 -4.58 10.04 -19.36
C GLY A 177 -3.44 10.73 -20.11
N HIS A 178 -3.11 11.96 -19.74
CA HIS A 178 -1.87 12.60 -20.16
C HIS A 178 -0.65 11.79 -19.70
N LEU A 179 0.45 11.90 -20.44
CA LEU A 179 1.73 11.31 -20.04
C LEU A 179 2.10 11.80 -18.63
N PRO A 180 2.34 10.89 -17.66
CA PRO A 180 2.63 11.31 -16.30
C PRO A 180 3.93 12.12 -16.17
N GLN A 181 3.89 13.15 -15.33
CA GLN A 181 5.07 13.92 -14.93
C GLN A 181 5.79 13.19 -13.80
N ILE A 182 7.10 12.94 -13.96
CA ILE A 182 7.93 12.44 -12.86
C ILE A 182 8.21 13.59 -11.88
N LEU A 183 7.82 13.40 -10.62
CA LEU A 183 7.98 14.38 -9.55
C LEU A 183 9.19 14.08 -8.66
N ALA A 184 9.48 12.81 -8.42
CA ALA A 184 10.58 12.36 -7.56
C ALA A 184 11.00 10.93 -7.89
N GLU A 185 12.23 10.57 -7.50
CA GLU A 185 12.79 9.21 -7.51
C GLU A 185 13.04 8.74 -6.08
N ASP A 186 13.35 7.45 -5.91
CA ASP A 186 13.65 6.79 -4.63
C ASP A 186 12.56 7.04 -3.58
N ILE A 187 11.32 6.86 -4.00
CA ILE A 187 10.15 7.10 -3.14
C ILE A 187 9.81 5.92 -2.24
N GLY A 188 9.17 6.21 -1.10
CA GLY A 188 8.54 5.22 -0.26
C GLY A 188 7.11 4.92 -0.71
N ARG A 189 6.58 3.79 -0.26
CA ARG A 189 5.29 3.25 -0.71
C ARG A 189 4.03 3.99 -0.24
N SER A 190 4.15 4.85 0.77
CA SER A 190 2.99 5.49 1.39
C SER A 190 2.68 6.82 0.69
N LEU A 191 1.55 6.86 0.00
CA LEU A 191 1.03 8.01 -0.73
C LEU A 191 -0.32 8.41 -0.15
N SER A 192 -0.59 9.70 -0.07
CA SER A 192 -1.90 10.20 0.39
C SER A 192 -2.20 11.58 -0.18
N TYR A 193 -3.43 12.03 0.00
CA TYR A 193 -3.84 13.39 -0.32
C TYR A 193 -4.50 14.02 0.91
N ASN A 194 -4.12 15.25 1.20
CA ASN A 194 -4.69 16.05 2.28
C ASN A 194 -5.56 17.15 1.66
N ARG A 195 -6.87 16.94 1.69
CA ARG A 195 -7.89 17.84 1.11
C ARG A 195 -7.84 19.24 1.70
N ALA A 196 -7.71 19.36 3.01
CA ALA A 196 -7.70 20.66 3.69
C ALA A 196 -6.52 21.54 3.29
N ARG A 197 -5.42 20.92 2.84
CA ARG A 197 -4.21 21.62 2.39
C ARG A 197 -4.05 21.64 0.87
N ASP A 198 -4.90 20.94 0.12
CA ASP A 198 -4.75 20.68 -1.31
C ASP A 198 -3.32 20.21 -1.67
N VAL A 199 -2.83 19.19 -0.96
CA VAL A 199 -1.52 18.62 -1.24
C VAL A 199 -1.53 17.11 -1.29
N PHE A 200 -0.79 16.59 -2.25
CA PHE A 200 -0.34 15.20 -2.23
C PHE A 200 0.79 15.05 -1.23
N ALA A 201 0.88 13.92 -0.57
CA ALA A 201 1.96 13.60 0.35
C ALA A 201 2.59 12.26 -0.01
N PHE A 202 3.89 12.19 0.23
CA PHE A 202 4.71 11.04 -0.09
C PHE A 202 5.97 11.04 0.78
N THR A 203 6.77 9.99 0.62
CA THR A 203 8.10 9.94 1.21
C THR A 203 9.14 9.67 0.12
N TYR A 204 10.34 10.19 0.28
CA TYR A 204 11.43 9.99 -0.67
C TYR A 204 12.80 10.08 -0.01
N GLN A 205 13.79 9.42 -0.60
CA GLN A 205 15.12 9.34 -0.05
C GLN A 205 15.94 10.59 -0.38
N VAL A 206 16.55 11.19 0.63
CA VAL A 206 17.58 12.22 0.46
C VAL A 206 18.71 11.97 1.44
N ASN A 207 19.93 11.81 0.92
CA ASN A 207 21.15 11.54 1.71
C ASN A 207 20.98 10.34 2.66
N GLY A 208 20.35 9.26 2.19
CA GLY A 208 20.15 8.03 2.96
C GLY A 208 19.04 8.09 4.01
N LEU A 209 18.28 9.19 4.08
CA LEU A 209 17.14 9.34 4.99
C LEU A 209 15.84 9.39 4.19
N MET A 210 14.79 8.72 4.68
CA MET A 210 13.44 8.82 4.14
C MET A 210 12.76 10.09 4.68
N TRP A 211 12.46 11.03 3.80
CA TRP A 211 11.82 12.29 4.14
C TRP A 211 10.35 12.28 3.80
N PHE A 212 9.51 12.76 4.72
CA PHE A 212 8.14 13.13 4.44
C PHE A 212 8.09 14.48 3.71
N ALA A 213 7.33 14.52 2.62
CA ALA A 213 7.14 15.71 1.80
C ALA A 213 5.71 15.81 1.25
N THR A 214 5.36 17.02 0.82
CA THR A 214 4.10 17.30 0.13
C THR A 214 4.35 17.93 -1.23
N TYR A 215 3.51 17.61 -2.21
CA TYR A 215 3.47 18.24 -3.52
C TYR A 215 2.17 19.04 -3.66
N HIS A 216 2.30 20.33 -4.01
CA HIS A 216 1.18 21.22 -4.30
C HIS A 216 1.11 21.45 -5.82
N ARG A 217 0.02 21.00 -6.45
CA ARG A 217 -0.08 20.93 -7.91
C ARG A 217 -0.09 22.30 -8.57
N GLN A 218 -0.86 23.26 -8.04
CA GLN A 218 -1.05 24.57 -8.67
C GLN A 218 0.26 25.38 -8.73
N SER A 219 1.12 25.26 -7.71
CA SER A 219 2.41 25.95 -7.66
C SER A 219 3.57 25.09 -8.14
N ASP A 220 3.32 23.84 -8.54
CA ASP A 220 4.30 22.83 -8.91
C ASP A 220 5.49 22.75 -7.92
N HIS A 221 5.17 22.67 -6.62
CA HIS A 221 6.17 22.79 -5.56
C HIS A 221 6.16 21.60 -4.61
N ILE A 222 7.34 21.00 -4.41
CA ILE A 222 7.59 19.97 -3.40
C ILE A 222 8.17 20.62 -2.14
N GLN A 223 7.45 20.48 -1.03
CA GLN A 223 7.90 20.92 0.29
C GLN A 223 8.29 19.72 1.15
N ARG A 224 9.56 19.69 1.58
CA ARG A 224 10.09 18.67 2.50
C ARG A 224 9.99 19.14 3.95
N TYR A 225 9.55 18.28 4.86
CA TYR A 225 9.34 18.65 6.27
C TYR A 225 10.34 17.98 7.23
N PHE A 226 10.32 16.66 7.33
CA PHE A 226 11.14 15.93 8.29
C PHE A 226 11.52 14.53 7.80
N ALA A 227 12.66 14.05 8.28
CA ALA A 227 13.06 12.66 8.12
C ALA A 227 12.25 11.77 9.07
N LEU A 228 11.73 10.66 8.54
CA LEU A 228 11.16 9.58 9.31
C LEU A 228 12.29 8.68 9.85
N PRO A 229 12.07 8.00 10.99
CA PRO A 229 12.95 6.92 11.42
C PRO A 229 13.08 5.87 10.30
N SER A 230 14.26 5.27 10.14
CA SER A 230 14.59 4.37 9.01
C SER A 230 13.67 3.14 8.88
N GLN A 231 13.03 2.72 9.96
CA GLN A 231 12.15 1.55 10.01
C GLN A 231 10.73 1.87 9.52
N VAL A 232 10.37 3.15 9.45
CA VAL A 232 9.03 3.62 9.10
C VAL A 232 8.87 3.58 7.59
N GLN A 233 7.90 2.81 7.13
CA GLN A 233 7.56 2.69 5.71
C GLN A 233 6.15 3.24 5.39
N ASP A 234 5.37 3.61 6.41
CA ASP A 234 3.98 4.02 6.27
C ASP A 234 3.65 5.15 7.25
N TYR A 235 2.74 6.03 6.82
CA TYR A 235 2.21 7.11 7.64
C TYR A 235 0.73 7.33 7.32
N THR A 236 0.03 8.05 8.20
CA THR A 236 -1.33 8.53 7.95
C THR A 236 -1.52 9.94 8.48
N TRP A 237 -2.49 10.68 7.96
CA TRP A 237 -2.87 11.98 8.50
C TRP A 237 -3.80 11.80 9.68
N LEU A 238 -3.53 12.49 10.80
CA LEU A 238 -4.46 12.57 11.94
C LEU A 238 -5.40 13.77 11.82
N ASP A 239 -4.94 14.82 11.19
CA ASP A 239 -5.70 16.03 10.85
C ASP A 239 -4.95 16.77 9.74
N ASP A 240 -5.40 17.99 9.44
CA ASP A 240 -4.84 18.84 8.40
C ASP A 240 -3.33 19.06 8.56
N ASN A 241 -2.75 19.00 9.76
CA ASN A 241 -1.35 19.33 10.03
C ASN A 241 -0.55 18.23 10.73
N LYS A 242 -1.18 17.17 11.22
CA LYS A 242 -0.51 16.12 11.98
C LYS A 242 -0.39 14.85 11.15
N VAL A 243 0.84 14.37 11.03
CA VAL A 243 1.18 13.10 10.37
C VAL A 243 1.60 12.10 11.43
N ALA A 244 0.93 10.95 11.47
CA ALA A 244 1.24 9.84 12.34
C ALA A 244 2.00 8.73 11.64
N TYR A 245 2.84 8.03 12.38
CA TYR A 245 3.55 6.84 11.94
C TYR A 245 3.75 5.89 13.12
N ALA A 246 3.91 4.61 12.83
CA ALA A 246 4.18 3.59 13.83
C ALA A 246 5.68 3.30 13.96
N LEU A 247 6.13 3.07 15.19
CA LEU A 247 7.39 2.43 15.51
C LEU A 247 7.09 1.31 16.50
N ASP A 248 7.38 0.07 16.10
CA ASP A 248 6.92 -1.13 16.78
C ASP A 248 5.40 -1.07 17.02
N ASN A 249 4.96 -1.14 18.26
CA ASN A 249 3.56 -1.05 18.69
C ASN A 249 3.18 0.31 19.27
N LYS A 250 3.94 1.36 18.96
CA LYS A 250 3.65 2.74 19.39
C LYS A 250 3.41 3.61 18.18
N ILE A 251 2.40 4.47 18.27
CA ILE A 251 2.09 5.47 17.26
C ILE A 251 2.63 6.80 17.75
N PHE A 252 3.40 7.45 16.89
CA PHE A 252 3.91 8.79 17.07
C PHE A 252 3.27 9.71 16.05
N TYR A 253 3.27 11.02 16.32
CA TYR A 253 2.93 12.02 15.31
C TYR A 253 3.90 13.20 15.32
N ARG A 254 3.94 13.92 14.19
CA ARG A 254 4.60 15.21 14.03
C ARG A 254 3.61 16.21 13.45
N ASP A 255 3.71 17.45 13.91
CA ASP A 255 2.95 18.58 13.38
C ASP A 255 3.79 19.31 12.33
N LEU A 256 3.23 19.58 11.15
CA LEU A 256 3.93 20.27 10.06
C LEU A 256 4.37 21.69 10.43
N ASN A 257 3.69 22.34 11.38
CA ASN A 257 4.06 23.67 11.89
C ASN A 257 5.17 23.61 12.95
N SER A 258 5.48 22.42 13.47
CA SER A 258 6.56 22.19 14.44
C SER A 258 7.28 20.86 14.15
N PRO A 259 7.85 20.68 12.95
CA PRO A 259 8.23 19.37 12.40
C PRO A 259 9.39 18.68 13.15
N LYS A 260 10.09 19.42 14.02
CA LYS A 260 11.17 18.89 14.88
C LYS A 260 10.65 18.19 16.13
N LYS A 261 9.41 18.47 16.57
CA LYS A 261 8.82 17.87 17.77
C LYS A 261 8.17 16.54 17.42
N VAL A 262 8.50 15.50 18.20
CA VAL A 262 7.90 14.16 18.08
C VAL A 262 7.01 13.94 19.28
N HIS A 263 5.76 13.55 19.05
CA HIS A 263 4.78 13.30 20.09
C HIS A 263 4.40 11.83 20.09
N LEU A 264 4.38 11.19 21.26
CA LEU A 264 3.75 9.88 21.41
C LEU A 264 2.23 10.08 21.32
N PHE A 265 1.60 9.49 20.31
CA PHE A 265 0.14 9.50 20.18
C PHE A 265 -0.46 8.44 21.09
N ARG A 266 -0.06 7.18 20.90
CA ARG A 266 -0.62 6.02 21.60
C ARG A 266 0.41 4.92 21.75
N ASN A 267 0.32 4.19 22.86
CA ASN A 267 1.04 2.92 23.06
C ASN A 267 0.03 1.79 22.94
N LEU A 268 0.16 0.98 21.89
CA LEU A 268 -0.79 -0.08 21.55
C LEU A 268 -0.28 -1.47 21.95
N ARG A 269 0.74 -1.56 22.82
CA ARG A 269 1.30 -2.84 23.28
C ARG A 269 0.30 -3.78 23.94
N SER A 270 -0.80 -3.27 24.50
CA SER A 270 -1.88 -4.12 25.02
C SER A 270 -2.62 -4.87 23.91
N TYR A 271 -2.72 -4.28 22.71
CA TYR A 271 -3.46 -4.78 21.56
C TYR A 271 -2.56 -5.48 20.53
N CYS A 272 -1.39 -4.92 20.25
CA CYS A 272 -0.40 -5.47 19.32
C CYS A 272 0.92 -5.76 20.06
N LYS A 273 1.27 -7.05 20.16
CA LYS A 273 2.49 -7.50 20.86
C LYS A 273 3.75 -7.38 20.01
N THR A 274 3.59 -7.36 18.70
CA THR A 274 4.63 -7.31 17.67
C THR A 274 4.82 -5.86 17.19
N SER A 275 4.78 -5.62 15.88
CA SER A 275 4.93 -4.33 15.22
C SER A 275 3.71 -3.98 14.38
N ILE A 276 3.46 -2.68 14.26
CA ILE A 276 2.41 -2.10 13.43
C ILE A 276 3.04 -1.61 12.12
N SER A 277 2.48 -2.04 10.99
CA SER A 277 3.07 -1.79 9.67
C SER A 277 2.24 -0.90 8.75
N ARG A 278 0.96 -0.66 9.06
CA ARG A 278 0.08 0.29 8.36
C ARG A 278 -0.82 1.01 9.34
N LEU A 279 -1.16 2.24 8.99
CA LEU A 279 -2.15 3.05 9.69
C LEU A 279 -3.14 3.64 8.69
N SER A 280 -4.40 3.70 9.08
CA SER A 280 -5.42 4.44 8.34
C SER A 280 -6.33 5.14 9.31
N PHE A 281 -6.49 6.45 9.15
CA PHE A 281 -7.21 7.28 10.08
C PHE A 281 -8.25 8.14 9.38
N PHE A 282 -9.47 8.14 9.92
CA PHE A 282 -10.55 9.00 9.44
C PHE A 282 -11.56 9.21 10.57
N ASN A 283 -11.98 10.45 10.81
CA ASN A 283 -13.03 10.82 11.79
C ASN A 283 -12.95 10.06 13.13
N ASN A 284 -11.82 10.21 13.84
CA ASN A 284 -11.54 9.56 15.13
C ASN A 284 -11.53 8.03 15.11
N LYS A 285 -11.55 7.40 13.94
CA LYS A 285 -11.35 5.96 13.78
C LYS A 285 -9.97 5.70 13.24
N LEU A 286 -9.26 4.77 13.86
CA LEU A 286 -7.93 4.35 13.49
C LEU A 286 -7.94 2.85 13.21
N ALA A 287 -7.69 2.46 11.96
CA ALA A 287 -7.32 1.10 11.64
C ALA A 287 -5.80 0.96 11.67
N PHE A 288 -5.29 -0.11 12.26
CA PHE A 288 -3.87 -0.44 12.24
C PHE A 288 -3.63 -1.93 11.97
N VAL A 289 -2.59 -2.24 11.20
CA VAL A 289 -2.19 -3.61 10.87
C VAL A 289 -1.13 -4.06 11.86
N CYS A 290 -1.45 -5.04 12.70
CA CYS A 290 -0.51 -5.70 13.59
C CYS A 290 0.03 -6.98 12.92
N HIS A 291 1.35 -7.19 12.93
CA HIS A 291 1.90 -8.47 12.47
C HIS A 291 1.53 -9.61 13.42
N SER A 292 1.24 -10.78 12.88
CA SER A 292 1.04 -11.96 13.72
C SER A 292 2.36 -12.39 14.37
N GLU A 293 2.27 -13.03 15.54
CA GLU A 293 3.41 -13.79 16.08
C GLU A 293 3.60 -15.05 15.23
N ASP A 294 4.84 -15.34 14.85
CA ASP A 294 5.20 -16.56 14.10
C ASP A 294 5.01 -17.84 14.95
#